data_AF-A0A0C7QQA6-F1
#
_entry.id   AF-A0A0C7QQA6-F1
#
_cell.length_a   1.000
_cell.length_b   1.000
_cell.length_c   1.000
_cell.angle_alpha   90.00
_cell.angle_beta   90.00
_cell.angle_gamma   90.00
#
_symmetry.space_group_name_H-M   'P 1'
#
loop_
_entity.id
_entity.type
_entity.pdbx_description
1 polymer ?
#
loop_
_entity_poly.entity_id
_entity_poly.type
_entity_poly.pdbx_seq_one_letter_code
_entity_poly.pdbx_strand_id
1 'polypeptide(L)'
;MSKLKSALQSKEAKGDGLTVSKSYAMKQLMIKMKNDIKEALPSHFCIDNFQKSAINTYNLDKSLQECEATTFISAMIECAKLGLEPNNILGQAYLVPVCVDGVNKVEFQIGYKGLIELAYRSGKIKSLYANEVFEKDEFHIDYGLDQKLIHKPFLGGDRGEVIGYYAVYQMDNRGASFVFMTRDEVLGHSKKYSRSFGYDLWESEFDAMAKKTVIKKLLKYAPLSIELQKSVSIDESVKGVGCI
;
A
#
# COMPACT_ATOMS: atom_id res chain seq x y z
N MET A 1 -11.51 50.67 17.84
CA MET A 1 -11.78 49.86 16.63
C MET A 1 -10.90 50.22 15.43
N SER A 2 -10.63 51.50 15.14
CA SER A 2 -9.79 51.93 14.00
C SER A 2 -8.35 51.37 14.00
N LYS A 3 -7.64 51.41 15.13
CA LYS A 3 -6.26 50.86 15.26
C LYS A 3 -6.16 49.35 15.08
N LEU A 4 -7.23 48.61 15.40
CA LEU A 4 -7.27 47.15 15.24
C LEU A 4 -7.46 46.77 13.76
N LYS A 5 -8.30 47.54 13.06
CA LYS A 5 -8.54 47.37 11.62
C LYS A 5 -7.29 47.70 10.79
N SER A 6 -6.55 48.77 11.15
CA SER A 6 -5.27 49.09 10.49
C SER A 6 -4.15 48.08 10.82
N ALA A 7 -4.15 47.51 12.03
CA ALA A 7 -3.22 46.45 12.42
C ALA A 7 -3.51 45.11 11.71
N LEU A 8 -4.77 44.80 11.43
CA LEU A 8 -5.17 43.64 10.63
C LEU A 8 -4.84 43.83 9.15
N GLN A 9 -5.16 44.99 8.58
CA GLN A 9 -4.83 45.33 7.19
C GLN A 9 -3.32 45.39 6.92
N SER A 10 -2.51 45.83 7.90
CA SER A 10 -1.04 45.81 7.78
C SER A 10 -0.43 44.42 7.97
N LYS A 11 -1.14 43.47 8.59
CA LYS A 11 -0.76 42.06 8.62
C LYS A 11 -1.18 41.32 7.35
N GLU A 12 -2.35 41.63 6.79
CA GLU A 12 -2.80 41.14 5.48
C GLU A 12 -1.87 41.63 4.35
N ALA A 13 -1.51 42.90 4.33
CA ALA A 13 -0.57 43.47 3.35
C ALA A 13 0.88 42.94 3.48
N LYS A 14 1.26 42.36 4.63
CA LYS A 14 2.56 41.67 4.81
C LYS A 14 2.52 40.20 4.38
N GLY A 15 1.33 39.64 4.16
CA GLY A 15 1.15 38.28 3.64
C GLY A 15 1.06 38.22 2.11
N ASP A 16 0.83 39.37 1.46
CA ASP A 16 0.68 39.46 0.01
C ASP A 16 2.06 39.32 -0.66
N GLY A 17 2.34 38.12 -1.16
CA GLY A 17 3.63 37.74 -1.77
C GLY A 17 4.47 36.73 -0.98
N LEU A 18 4.01 36.23 0.17
CA LEU A 18 4.70 35.12 0.85
C LEU A 18 4.33 33.79 0.19
N THR A 19 5.21 33.28 -0.69
CA THR A 19 5.09 31.90 -1.19
C THR A 19 5.41 30.93 -0.06
N VAL A 20 4.38 30.53 0.69
CA VAL A 20 4.53 29.52 1.74
C VAL A 20 4.95 28.20 1.07
N SER A 21 6.11 27.68 1.46
CA SER A 21 6.57 26.38 0.98
C SER A 21 5.51 25.31 1.25
N LYS A 22 5.18 24.51 0.23
CA LYS A 22 4.21 23.40 0.34
C LYS A 22 4.56 22.44 1.49
N SER A 23 5.86 22.22 1.72
CA SER A 23 6.37 21.42 2.84
C SER A 23 6.03 22.05 4.20
N TYR A 24 6.18 23.37 4.33
CA TYR A 24 5.83 24.08 5.56
C TYR A 24 4.32 24.03 5.82
N ALA A 25 3.49 24.26 4.79
CA ALA A 25 2.04 24.18 4.89
C ALA A 25 1.59 22.77 5.34
N MET A 26 2.14 21.73 4.73
CA MET A 26 1.86 20.34 5.12
C MET A 26 2.26 20.06 6.58
N LYS A 27 3.45 20.53 7.00
CA LYS A 27 3.88 20.41 8.40
C LYS A 27 2.91 21.07 9.38
N GLN A 28 2.38 22.25 9.06
CA GLN A 28 1.38 22.92 9.91
C GLN A 28 0.05 22.14 9.94
N LEU A 29 -0.38 21.60 8.80
CA LEU A 29 -1.59 20.78 8.73
C LEU A 29 -1.46 19.52 9.61
N MET A 30 -0.32 18.84 9.57
CA MET A 30 -0.06 17.66 10.41
C MET A 30 -0.02 17.98 11.90
N ILE A 31 0.50 19.16 12.28
CA ILE A 31 0.46 19.63 13.68
C ILE A 31 -1.00 19.84 14.10
N LYS A 32 -1.81 20.48 13.25
CA LYS A 32 -3.24 20.71 13.51
C LYS A 32 -4.02 19.41 13.66
N MET A 33 -3.69 18.39 12.86
CA MET A 33 -4.36 17.08 12.86
C MET A 33 -3.69 16.04 13.78
N LYS A 34 -2.78 16.47 14.67
CA LYS A 34 -2.03 15.57 15.55
C LYS A 34 -2.94 14.67 16.40
N ASN A 35 -4.06 15.20 16.89
CA ASN A 35 -4.98 14.42 17.73
C ASN A 35 -5.69 13.32 16.95
N ASP A 36 -6.18 13.63 15.74
CA ASP A 36 -6.85 12.66 14.87
C ASP A 36 -5.90 11.52 14.47
N ILE A 37 -4.65 11.87 14.13
CA ILE A 37 -3.59 10.89 13.81
C ILE A 37 -3.27 10.04 15.05
N LYS A 38 -3.21 10.65 16.24
CA LYS A 38 -2.93 9.93 17.49
C LYS A 38 -4.03 8.93 17.83
N GLU A 39 -5.29 9.31 17.61
CA GLU A 39 -6.44 8.45 17.87
C GLU A 39 -6.49 7.26 16.90
N ALA A 40 -6.03 7.46 15.66
CA ALA A 40 -5.93 6.39 14.67
C ALA A 40 -4.77 5.42 14.92
N LEU A 41 -3.66 5.87 15.52
CA LEU A 41 -2.48 5.04 15.74
C LEU A 41 -2.69 4.01 16.86
N PRO A 42 -2.18 2.77 16.72
CA PRO A 42 -2.11 1.83 17.82
C PRO A 42 -1.29 2.39 18.98
N SER A 43 -1.66 2.07 20.22
CA SER A 43 -1.12 2.67 21.44
C SER A 43 0.41 2.56 21.63
N HIS A 44 1.07 1.61 20.97
CA HIS A 44 2.50 1.39 21.04
C HIS A 44 3.31 2.19 20.00
N PHE A 45 2.65 2.89 19.07
CA PHE A 45 3.32 3.70 18.06
C PHE A 45 3.70 5.09 18.57
N CYS A 46 4.90 5.54 18.22
CA CYS A 46 5.35 6.91 18.48
C CYS A 46 4.83 7.85 17.37
N ILE A 47 3.88 8.72 17.73
CA ILE A 47 3.31 9.69 16.78
C ILE A 47 4.37 10.61 16.17
N ASP A 48 5.37 11.02 16.93
CA ASP A 48 6.38 11.97 16.44
C ASP A 48 7.27 11.30 15.36
N ASN A 49 7.54 10.00 15.48
CA ASN A 49 8.27 9.25 14.44
C ASN A 49 7.40 9.05 13.20
N PHE A 50 6.13 8.70 13.39
CA PHE A 50 5.17 8.56 12.30
C PHE A 50 5.02 9.87 11.49
N GLN A 51 4.86 11.01 12.17
CA GLN A 51 4.79 12.32 11.53
C GLN A 51 6.09 12.68 10.80
N LYS A 52 7.26 12.41 11.39
CA LYS A 52 8.55 12.65 10.71
C LYS A 52 8.68 11.81 9.45
N SER A 53 8.30 10.54 9.51
CA SER A 53 8.33 9.63 8.36
C SER A 53 7.44 10.13 7.23
N ALA A 54 6.21 10.53 7.54
CA ALA A 54 5.28 11.08 6.55
C ALA A 54 5.76 12.40 5.92
N ILE A 55 6.31 13.34 6.72
CA ILE A 55 6.88 14.59 6.19
C ILE A 55 8.05 14.29 5.25
N ASN A 56 8.90 13.33 5.63
CA ASN A 56 10.02 12.92 4.80
C ASN A 56 9.53 12.35 3.45
N THR A 57 8.57 11.44 3.47
CA THR A 57 7.95 10.89 2.26
C THR A 57 7.35 11.98 1.37
N TYR A 58 6.59 12.93 1.94
CA TYR A 58 6.03 14.08 1.20
C TYR A 58 7.10 14.99 0.58
N ASN A 59 8.24 15.16 1.26
CA ASN A 59 9.31 16.03 0.79
C ASN A 59 10.16 15.39 -0.31
N LEU A 60 10.33 14.06 -0.27
CA LEU A 60 11.14 13.32 -1.24
C LEU A 60 10.42 13.15 -2.59
N ASP A 61 9.08 13.13 -2.59
CA ASP A 61 8.29 12.93 -3.80
C ASP A 61 7.54 14.21 -4.19
N LYS A 62 7.97 14.85 -5.29
CA LYS A 62 7.35 16.08 -5.81
C LYS A 62 5.90 15.86 -6.25
N SER A 63 5.56 14.67 -6.74
CA SER A 63 4.20 14.38 -7.23
C SER A 63 3.17 14.38 -6.08
N LEU A 64 3.58 13.96 -4.88
CA LEU A 64 2.75 14.08 -3.67
C LEU A 64 2.47 15.54 -3.31
N GLN A 65 3.40 16.46 -3.60
CA GLN A 65 3.23 17.90 -3.34
C GLN A 65 2.31 18.58 -4.34
N GLU A 66 1.97 17.91 -5.44
CA GLU A 66 1.02 18.39 -6.45
C GLU A 66 -0.40 17.87 -6.20
N CYS A 67 -0.55 16.94 -5.25
CA CYS A 67 -1.84 16.40 -4.85
C CYS A 67 -2.54 17.29 -3.82
N GLU A 68 -3.86 17.12 -3.71
CA GLU A 68 -4.68 17.79 -2.70
C GLU A 68 -4.24 17.37 -1.28
N ALA A 69 -3.82 18.33 -0.46
CA ALA A 69 -3.21 18.06 0.85
C ALA A 69 -4.12 17.26 1.81
N THR A 70 -5.44 17.45 1.72
CA THR A 70 -6.45 16.71 2.52
C THR A 70 -6.43 15.21 2.23
N THR A 71 -6.16 14.82 0.98
CA THR A 71 -6.09 13.41 0.56
C THR A 71 -4.83 12.73 1.06
N PHE A 72 -3.70 13.47 1.11
CA PHE A 72 -2.47 12.99 1.75
C PHE A 72 -2.71 12.68 3.24
N ILE A 73 -3.38 13.57 3.97
CA ILE A 73 -3.69 13.32 5.39
C ILE A 73 -4.66 12.14 5.55
N SER A 74 -5.66 12.02 4.67
CA SER A 74 -6.61 10.90 4.71
C SER A 74 -5.89 9.56 4.52
N ALA A 75 -5.03 9.47 3.50
CA ALA A 75 -4.18 8.31 3.23
C ALA A 75 -3.24 7.99 4.41
N MET A 76 -2.66 9.02 5.05
CA MET A 76 -1.88 8.84 6.27
C MET A 76 -2.68 8.26 7.43
N ILE A 77 -3.91 8.74 7.66
CA ILE A 77 -4.77 8.23 8.74
C ILE A 77 -5.11 6.77 8.49
N GLU A 78 -5.37 6.36 7.24
CA GLU A 78 -5.58 4.96 6.89
C GLU A 78 -4.35 4.09 7.16
N CYS A 79 -3.16 4.59 6.80
CA CYS A 79 -1.88 3.94 7.12
C CYS A 79 -1.69 3.81 8.65
N ALA A 80 -2.02 4.86 9.40
CA ALA A 80 -1.95 4.90 10.86
C ALA A 80 -2.85 3.86 11.52
N LYS A 81 -4.10 3.72 11.05
CA LYS A 81 -5.07 2.74 11.57
C LYS A 81 -4.53 1.31 11.52
N LEU A 82 -3.85 0.97 10.43
CA LEU A 82 -3.18 -0.33 10.28
C LEU A 82 -1.87 -0.45 11.05
N GLY A 83 -1.39 0.62 11.69
CA GLY A 83 -0.08 0.63 12.35
C GLY A 83 1.05 0.29 11.38
N LEU A 84 1.00 0.82 10.17
CA LEU A 84 2.10 0.75 9.20
C LEU A 84 2.82 2.09 9.17
N GLU A 85 4.11 2.10 8.84
CA GLU A 85 4.83 3.36 8.67
C GLU A 85 4.62 3.90 7.25
N PRO A 86 4.35 5.21 7.06
CA PRO A 86 4.11 5.83 5.77
C PRO A 86 5.43 6.04 5.02
N ASN A 87 6.07 4.94 4.64
CA ASN A 87 7.37 4.88 4.01
C ASN A 87 7.36 3.87 2.84
N ASN A 88 7.56 4.40 1.63
CA ASN A 88 7.58 3.61 0.41
C ASN A 88 8.80 2.66 0.33
N ILE A 89 9.87 2.89 1.10
CA ILE A 89 11.15 2.15 1.02
C ILE A 89 11.03 0.73 1.60
N LEU A 90 10.30 0.56 2.70
CA LEU A 90 10.18 -0.75 3.35
C LEU A 90 9.23 -1.71 2.59
N GLY A 91 8.48 -1.18 1.62
CA GLY A 91 7.50 -1.94 0.83
C GLY A 91 6.29 -2.44 1.64
N GLN A 92 6.05 -1.84 2.80
CA GLN A 92 4.91 -2.15 3.67
C GLN A 92 3.68 -1.30 3.34
N ALA A 93 3.91 -0.03 3.04
CA ALA A 93 2.88 0.97 2.82
C ALA A 93 3.36 1.93 1.74
N TYR A 94 2.44 2.31 0.86
CA TYR A 94 2.70 3.23 -0.24
C TYR A 94 1.70 4.38 -0.20
N LEU A 95 2.21 5.60 -0.31
CA LEU A 95 1.41 6.78 -0.62
C LEU A 95 1.56 7.03 -2.12
N VAL A 96 0.49 6.80 -2.86
CA VAL A 96 0.50 6.78 -4.33
C VAL A 96 -0.31 7.97 -4.85
N PRO A 97 0.31 8.87 -5.64
CA PRO A 97 -0.41 9.88 -6.40
C PRO A 97 -1.33 9.21 -7.43
N VAL A 98 -2.58 9.62 -7.47
CA VAL A 98 -3.58 9.17 -8.44
C VAL A 98 -4.35 10.37 -8.96
N CYS A 99 -4.81 10.28 -10.21
CA CYS A 99 -5.78 11.24 -10.73
C CYS A 99 -7.19 10.66 -10.64
N VAL A 100 -8.12 11.45 -10.12
CA VAL A 100 -9.53 11.10 -10.10
C VAL A 100 -10.30 12.33 -10.55
N ASP A 101 -10.99 12.21 -11.68
CA ASP A 101 -11.79 13.29 -12.29
C ASP A 101 -10.99 14.58 -12.52
N GLY A 102 -9.73 14.45 -12.96
CA GLY A 102 -8.84 15.58 -13.24
C GLY A 102 -8.21 16.21 -11.99
N VAL A 103 -8.40 15.61 -10.81
CA VAL A 103 -7.83 16.08 -9.54
C VAL A 103 -6.76 15.10 -9.06
N ASN A 104 -5.58 15.64 -8.74
CA ASN A 104 -4.47 14.89 -8.17
C ASN A 104 -4.72 14.62 -6.69
N LYS A 105 -4.84 13.35 -6.34
CA LYS A 105 -5.11 12.86 -4.98
C LYS A 105 -4.02 11.91 -4.55
N VAL A 106 -3.85 11.75 -3.25
CA VAL A 106 -3.01 10.70 -2.67
C VAL A 106 -3.89 9.58 -2.18
N GLU A 107 -3.55 8.36 -2.55
CA GLU A 107 -4.16 7.14 -2.03
C GLU A 107 -3.15 6.32 -1.24
N PHE A 108 -3.65 5.71 -0.18
CA PHE A 108 -2.88 4.75 0.59
C PHE A 108 -3.06 3.36 -0.01
N GLN A 109 -1.95 2.68 -0.25
CA GLN A 109 -1.94 1.29 -0.70
C GLN A 109 -1.05 0.45 0.22
N ILE A 110 -1.53 -0.73 0.59
CA ILE A 110 -0.73 -1.67 1.37
C ILE A 110 0.22 -2.41 0.43
N GLY A 111 1.50 -2.45 0.76
CA GLY A 111 2.49 -3.27 0.08
C GLY A 111 2.39 -4.74 0.48
N TYR A 112 2.94 -5.65 -0.33
CA TYR A 112 2.85 -7.08 0.00
C TYR A 112 3.54 -7.43 1.32
N LYS A 113 4.64 -6.75 1.69
CA LYS A 113 5.31 -6.93 2.98
C LYS A 113 4.44 -6.45 4.14
N GLY A 114 3.67 -5.39 3.92
CA GLY A 114 2.70 -4.88 4.89
C GLY A 114 1.54 -5.86 5.08
N LEU A 115 1.04 -6.46 3.99
CA LEU A 115 0.04 -7.54 4.09
C LEU A 115 0.58 -8.74 4.87
N ILE A 116 1.84 -9.12 4.64
CA ILE A 116 2.50 -10.20 5.38
C ILE A 116 2.60 -9.87 6.87
N GLU A 117 3.07 -8.68 7.21
CA GLU A 117 3.19 -8.24 8.60
C GLU A 117 1.83 -8.17 9.31
N LEU A 118 0.82 -7.59 8.66
CA LEU A 118 -0.53 -7.50 9.20
C LEU A 118 -1.15 -8.90 9.38
N ALA A 119 -0.87 -9.84 8.48
CA ALA A 119 -1.29 -11.23 8.63
C ALA A 119 -0.64 -11.88 9.86
N TYR A 120 0.66 -11.68 10.10
CA TYR A 120 1.35 -12.19 11.29
C TYR A 120 0.82 -11.59 12.59
N ARG A 121 0.46 -10.31 12.60
CA ARG A 121 -0.15 -9.65 13.77
C ARG A 121 -1.48 -10.27 14.20
N SER A 122 -2.15 -11.05 13.34
CA SER A 122 -3.36 -11.78 13.72
C SER A 122 -3.12 -12.87 14.78
N GLY A 123 -1.87 -13.33 14.94
CA GLY A 123 -1.51 -14.44 15.82
C GLY A 123 -2.07 -15.82 15.39
N LYS A 124 -2.73 -15.90 14.23
CA LYS A 124 -3.29 -17.15 13.69
C LYS A 124 -2.49 -17.70 12.51
N ILE A 125 -1.79 -16.82 11.81
CA ILE A 125 -0.94 -17.15 10.66
C ILE A 125 0.48 -17.37 11.18
N LYS A 126 0.97 -18.60 11.02
CA LYS A 126 2.33 -19.02 11.37
C LYS A 126 3.33 -18.66 10.28
N SER A 127 2.94 -18.83 9.02
CA SER A 127 3.76 -18.49 7.86
C SER A 127 2.88 -17.96 6.74
N LEU A 128 3.37 -16.98 6.01
CA LEU A 128 2.78 -16.45 4.78
C LEU A 128 3.89 -16.03 3.82
N TYR A 129 3.86 -16.58 2.61
CA TYR A 129 4.85 -16.30 1.58
C TYR A 129 4.25 -16.43 0.19
N ALA A 130 4.95 -15.89 -0.80
CA ALA A 130 4.61 -16.03 -2.21
C ALA A 130 5.87 -16.21 -3.05
N ASN A 131 5.80 -17.05 -4.08
CA ASN A 131 6.92 -17.39 -4.95
C ASN A 131 6.49 -17.43 -6.41
N GLU A 132 7.45 -17.18 -7.28
CA GLU A 132 7.41 -17.43 -8.71
C GLU A 132 7.62 -18.94 -8.98
N VAL A 133 6.93 -19.42 -10.00
CA VAL A 133 7.11 -20.75 -10.59
C VAL A 133 7.67 -20.56 -11.98
N PHE A 134 8.76 -21.25 -12.29
CA PHE A 134 9.45 -21.16 -13.56
C PHE A 134 9.22 -22.41 -14.41
N GLU A 135 9.38 -22.30 -15.73
CA GLU A 135 9.13 -23.37 -16.71
C GLU A 135 9.81 -24.70 -16.38
N LYS A 136 11.04 -24.66 -15.84
CA LYS A 136 11.83 -25.87 -15.55
C LYS A 136 11.62 -26.40 -14.12
N ASP A 137 10.83 -25.74 -13.28
CA ASP A 137 10.56 -26.19 -11.91
C ASP A 137 9.63 -27.42 -11.91
N GLU A 138 9.81 -28.33 -10.94
CA GLU A 138 8.81 -29.37 -10.68
C GLU A 138 7.67 -28.75 -9.86
N PHE A 139 6.52 -28.53 -10.49
CA PHE A 139 5.37 -27.87 -9.87
C PHE A 139 4.08 -28.66 -10.07
N HIS A 140 3.42 -29.02 -8.97
CA HIS A 140 2.15 -29.73 -8.96
C HIS A 140 1.19 -29.12 -7.95
N ILE A 141 -0.07 -28.94 -8.36
CA ILE A 141 -1.14 -28.42 -7.50
C ILE A 141 -2.40 -29.28 -7.63
N ASP A 142 -3.04 -29.55 -6.49
CA ASP A 142 -4.35 -30.19 -6.40
C ASP A 142 -5.27 -29.31 -5.55
N TYR A 143 -6.42 -28.92 -6.12
CA TYR A 143 -7.46 -28.13 -5.42
C TYR A 143 -8.55 -28.98 -4.74
N GLY A 144 -8.38 -30.30 -4.70
CA GLY A 144 -9.34 -31.21 -4.10
C GLY A 144 -9.57 -30.96 -2.61
N LEU A 145 -10.37 -31.82 -1.96
CA LEU A 145 -10.67 -31.73 -0.53
C LEU A 145 -9.41 -31.71 0.34
N ASP A 146 -8.36 -32.40 -0.10
CA ASP A 146 -7.01 -32.36 0.46
C ASP A 146 -6.10 -31.57 -0.51
N GLN A 147 -6.03 -30.25 -0.30
CA GLN A 147 -5.25 -29.34 -1.14
C GLN A 147 -3.76 -29.68 -1.05
N LYS A 148 -3.10 -29.84 -2.20
CA LYS A 148 -1.65 -30.11 -2.26
C LYS A 148 -0.96 -29.12 -3.17
N LEU A 149 0.22 -28.67 -2.74
CA LEU A 149 1.14 -27.87 -3.54
C LEU A 149 2.54 -28.43 -3.34
N ILE A 150 3.17 -28.83 -4.45
CA ILE A 150 4.56 -29.28 -4.50
C ILE A 150 5.29 -28.32 -5.42
N HIS A 151 6.36 -27.72 -4.91
CA HIS A 151 7.24 -26.86 -5.69
C HIS A 151 8.69 -27.21 -5.39
N LYS A 152 9.40 -27.73 -6.38
CA LYS A 152 10.85 -27.97 -6.31
C LYS A 152 11.54 -27.14 -7.39
N PRO A 153 12.20 -26.03 -7.00
CA PRO A 153 12.94 -25.21 -7.96
C PRO A 153 14.00 -26.01 -8.70
N PHE A 154 14.16 -25.74 -10.01
CA PHE A 154 15.27 -26.30 -10.77
C PHE A 154 16.60 -25.71 -10.28
N LEU A 155 17.53 -26.58 -9.85
CA LEU A 155 18.82 -26.18 -9.28
C LEU A 155 19.98 -26.22 -10.28
N GLY A 156 19.72 -26.64 -11.54
CA GLY A 156 20.76 -26.82 -12.57
C GLY A 156 21.17 -25.54 -13.31
N GLY A 157 20.86 -24.36 -12.77
CA GLY A 157 21.17 -23.06 -13.39
C GLY A 157 19.91 -22.32 -13.83
N ASP A 158 19.87 -21.90 -15.09
CA ASP A 158 18.73 -21.16 -15.65
C ASP A 158 17.42 -21.94 -15.52
N ARG A 159 16.43 -21.36 -14.82
CA ARG A 159 15.11 -21.93 -14.54
C ARG A 159 14.10 -21.71 -15.69
N GLY A 160 14.43 -20.91 -16.69
CA GLY A 160 13.54 -20.52 -17.79
C GLY A 160 12.70 -19.29 -17.45
N GLU A 161 11.57 -19.12 -18.13
CA GLU A 161 10.64 -18.01 -17.90
C GLU A 161 9.71 -18.28 -16.70
N VAL A 162 9.16 -17.21 -16.11
CA VAL A 162 8.14 -17.33 -15.04
C VAL A 162 6.79 -17.69 -15.65
N ILE A 163 6.22 -18.84 -15.27
CA ILE A 163 4.92 -19.32 -15.75
C ILE A 163 3.76 -18.94 -14.83
N GLY A 164 4.04 -18.60 -13.57
CA GLY A 164 3.02 -18.23 -12.61
C GLY A 164 3.55 -17.92 -11.23
N TYR A 165 2.60 -17.63 -10.34
CA TYR A 165 2.87 -17.20 -8.97
C TYR A 165 1.90 -17.91 -8.05
N TYR A 166 2.39 -18.27 -6.86
CA TYR A 166 1.51 -18.76 -5.81
C TYR A 166 1.80 -18.06 -4.49
N ALA A 167 0.81 -18.06 -3.62
CA ALA A 167 0.94 -17.68 -2.23
C ALA A 167 0.44 -18.82 -1.34
N VAL A 168 1.03 -18.97 -0.16
CA VAL A 168 0.64 -19.97 0.85
C VAL A 168 0.56 -19.28 2.20
N TYR A 169 -0.45 -19.64 3.00
CA TYR A 169 -0.38 -19.43 4.44
C TYR A 169 -0.47 -20.76 5.17
N GLN A 170 0.15 -20.82 6.34
CA GLN A 170 -0.03 -21.89 7.31
C GLN A 170 -0.45 -21.30 8.63
N MET A 171 -1.34 -21.99 9.34
CA MET A 171 -1.82 -21.64 10.67
C MET A 171 -1.19 -22.57 11.72
N ASP A 172 -1.18 -22.12 12.97
CA ASP A 172 -0.64 -22.92 14.07
C ASP A 172 -1.41 -24.23 14.32
N ASN A 173 -2.71 -24.24 13.99
CA ASN A 173 -3.60 -25.39 14.15
C ASN A 173 -3.60 -26.36 12.94
N ARG A 174 -2.52 -26.38 12.15
CA ARG A 174 -2.34 -27.22 10.94
C ARG A 174 -3.24 -26.88 9.74
N GLY A 175 -4.07 -25.85 9.81
CA GLY A 175 -4.77 -25.38 8.62
C GLY A 175 -3.82 -24.64 7.68
N ALA A 176 -3.88 -24.92 6.39
CA ALA A 176 -3.13 -24.23 5.36
C ALA A 176 -4.00 -24.02 4.13
N SER A 177 -3.67 -23.00 3.34
CA SER A 177 -4.29 -22.81 2.04
C SER A 177 -3.29 -22.14 1.11
N PHE A 178 -3.47 -22.38 -0.18
CA PHE A 178 -2.69 -21.70 -1.21
C PHE A 178 -3.60 -21.19 -2.32
N VAL A 179 -3.08 -20.21 -3.05
CA VAL A 179 -3.64 -19.74 -4.31
C VAL A 179 -2.51 -19.76 -5.32
N PHE A 180 -2.80 -20.19 -6.55
CA PHE A 180 -1.93 -20.08 -7.70
C PHE A 180 -2.63 -19.25 -8.78
N MET A 181 -1.85 -18.49 -9.53
CA MET A 181 -2.27 -17.81 -10.74
C MET A 181 -1.17 -17.94 -11.78
N THR A 182 -1.54 -18.23 -13.02
CA THR A 182 -0.57 -18.13 -14.13
C THR A 182 -0.15 -16.69 -14.35
N ARG A 183 0.98 -16.48 -15.02
CA ARG A 183 1.44 -15.14 -15.40
C ARG A 183 0.36 -14.37 -16.19
N ASP A 184 -0.34 -15.06 -17.09
CA ASP A 184 -1.44 -14.49 -17.88
C ASP A 184 -2.67 -14.16 -17.05
N GLU A 185 -3.02 -14.98 -16.06
CA GLU A 185 -4.11 -14.68 -15.14
C GLU A 185 -3.81 -13.45 -14.28
N VAL A 186 -2.55 -13.30 -13.83
CA VAL A 186 -2.11 -12.09 -13.13
C VAL A 186 -2.22 -10.88 -14.04
N LEU A 187 -1.77 -10.99 -15.30
CA LEU A 187 -1.86 -9.92 -16.29
C LEU A 187 -3.33 -9.56 -16.60
N GLY A 188 -4.21 -10.55 -16.70
CA GLY A 188 -5.64 -10.33 -16.90
C GLY A 188 -6.30 -9.67 -15.68
N HIS A 189 -5.88 -10.06 -14.48
CA HIS A 189 -6.32 -9.43 -13.24
C HIS A 189 -5.86 -7.97 -13.16
N SER A 190 -4.59 -7.70 -13.48
CA SER A 190 -4.04 -6.35 -13.44
C SER A 190 -4.69 -5.43 -14.46
N LYS A 191 -4.93 -5.89 -15.69
CA LYS A 191 -5.74 -5.18 -16.70
C LYS A 191 -7.10 -4.73 -16.18
N LYS A 192 -7.74 -5.56 -15.35
CA LYS A 192 -9.10 -5.35 -14.88
C LYS A 192 -9.17 -4.48 -13.63
N TYR A 193 -8.19 -4.59 -12.73
CA TYR A 193 -8.27 -4.03 -11.37
C TYR A 193 -7.14 -3.05 -11.03
N SER A 194 -6.04 -3.00 -11.79
CA SER A 194 -4.91 -2.12 -11.50
C SER A 194 -5.00 -0.82 -12.29
N ARG A 195 -4.96 0.32 -11.59
CA ARG A 195 -4.90 1.66 -12.20
C ARG A 195 -3.57 1.96 -12.88
N SER A 196 -2.50 1.30 -12.45
CA SER A 196 -1.16 1.46 -13.02
C SER A 196 -0.90 0.52 -14.20
N PHE A 197 -1.90 -0.25 -14.63
CA PHE A 197 -1.76 -1.13 -15.79
C PHE A 197 -1.52 -0.30 -17.06
N GLY A 198 -0.39 -0.50 -17.74
CA GLY A 198 0.02 0.26 -18.92
C GLY A 198 1.06 1.37 -18.66
N TYR A 199 1.56 1.49 -17.42
CA TYR A 199 2.69 2.35 -17.06
C TYR A 199 3.94 1.50 -16.74
N ASP A 200 5.14 2.10 -16.85
CA ASP A 200 6.48 1.50 -16.68
C ASP A 200 6.65 0.61 -15.42
N LEU A 201 5.77 0.78 -14.43
CA LEU A 201 5.80 0.05 -13.16
C LEU A 201 5.51 -1.46 -13.31
N TRP A 202 4.59 -1.87 -14.18
CA TRP A 202 4.33 -3.30 -14.42
C TRP A 202 5.41 -3.94 -15.30
N GLU A 203 6.16 -3.15 -16.06
CA GLU A 203 7.30 -3.65 -16.84
C GLU A 203 8.55 -3.82 -15.96
N SER A 204 8.79 -2.89 -15.05
CA SER A 204 9.96 -2.90 -14.15
C SER A 204 9.80 -3.78 -12.90
N GLU A 205 8.59 -3.87 -12.34
CA GLU A 205 8.34 -4.51 -11.03
C GLU A 205 7.22 -5.58 -11.09
N PHE A 206 7.08 -6.26 -12.23
CA PHE A 206 6.00 -7.23 -12.48
C PHE A 206 5.87 -8.28 -11.37
N ASP A 207 6.98 -8.91 -10.97
CA ASP A 207 6.99 -10.02 -10.01
C ASP A 207 6.51 -9.59 -8.63
N ALA A 208 6.90 -8.40 -8.17
CA ALA A 208 6.44 -7.85 -6.91
C ALA A 208 4.92 -7.60 -6.92
N MET A 209 4.39 -7.09 -8.03
CA MET A 209 2.97 -6.84 -8.22
C MET A 209 2.16 -8.13 -8.35
N ALA A 210 2.71 -9.14 -9.03
CA ALA A 210 2.15 -10.47 -9.13
C ALA A 210 2.05 -11.14 -7.75
N LYS A 211 3.13 -11.09 -6.96
CA LYS A 211 3.16 -11.56 -5.56
C LYS A 211 2.13 -10.85 -4.68
N LYS A 212 2.02 -9.51 -4.78
CA LYS A 212 0.96 -8.74 -4.09
C LYS A 212 -0.42 -9.28 -4.46
N THR A 213 -0.66 -9.54 -5.74
CA THR A 213 -1.94 -10.02 -6.26
C THR A 213 -2.31 -11.39 -5.68
N VAL A 214 -1.41 -12.37 -5.72
CA VAL A 214 -1.70 -13.72 -5.18
C VAL A 214 -1.84 -13.71 -3.65
N ILE A 215 -1.06 -12.89 -2.93
CA ILE A 215 -1.20 -12.72 -1.47
C ILE A 215 -2.57 -12.14 -1.14
N LYS A 216 -3.00 -11.06 -1.81
CA LYS A 216 -4.34 -10.47 -1.58
C LYS A 216 -5.44 -11.50 -1.83
N LYS A 217 -5.37 -12.22 -2.95
CA LYS A 217 -6.37 -13.24 -3.32
C LYS A 217 -6.46 -14.34 -2.27
N LEU A 218 -5.32 -14.78 -1.74
CA LEU A 218 -5.24 -15.76 -0.66
C LEU A 218 -5.82 -15.23 0.66
N LEU A 219 -5.48 -14.00 1.05
CA LEU A 219 -5.87 -13.40 2.33
C LEU A 219 -7.38 -13.17 2.46
N LYS A 220 -8.15 -13.16 1.36
CA LYS A 220 -9.63 -13.10 1.40
C LYS A 220 -10.27 -14.25 2.17
N TYR A 221 -9.63 -15.42 2.15
CA TYR A 221 -10.13 -16.62 2.83
C TYR A 221 -9.44 -16.87 4.16
N ALA A 222 -8.49 -16.02 4.55
CA ALA A 222 -7.76 -16.16 5.81
C ALA A 222 -8.57 -15.56 6.98
N PRO A 223 -8.46 -16.14 8.20
CA PRO A 223 -9.19 -15.70 9.38
C PRO A 223 -8.58 -14.44 10.02
N LEU A 224 -8.42 -13.36 9.24
CA LEU A 224 -7.78 -12.10 9.62
C LEU A 224 -8.68 -11.19 10.46
N SER A 225 -8.12 -10.09 10.96
CA SER A 225 -8.91 -9.03 11.59
C SER A 225 -9.87 -8.37 10.59
N ILE A 226 -11.02 -7.88 11.09
CA ILE A 226 -12.04 -7.20 10.27
C ILE A 226 -11.43 -5.99 9.53
N GLU A 227 -10.55 -5.25 10.21
CA GLU A 227 -9.87 -4.11 9.64
C GLU A 227 -8.99 -4.49 8.44
N LEU A 228 -8.18 -5.54 8.59
CA LEU A 228 -7.35 -6.04 7.49
C LEU A 228 -8.20 -6.58 6.34
N GLN A 229 -9.29 -7.30 6.62
CA GLN A 229 -10.22 -7.78 5.58
C GLN A 229 -10.84 -6.63 4.80
N LYS A 230 -11.24 -5.55 5.49
CA LYS A 230 -11.76 -4.33 4.85
C LYS A 230 -10.68 -3.68 3.97
N SER A 231 -9.47 -3.50 4.47
CA SER A 231 -8.40 -2.85 3.70
C SER A 231 -7.96 -3.68 2.49
N VAL A 232 -7.89 -5.01 2.61
CA VAL A 232 -7.63 -5.91 1.46
C VAL A 232 -8.73 -5.78 0.39
N SER A 233 -9.98 -5.63 0.81
CA SER A 233 -11.13 -5.47 -0.10
C SER A 233 -11.16 -4.09 -0.77
N ILE A 234 -10.86 -3.02 -0.01
CA ILE A 234 -10.83 -1.64 -0.52
C ILE A 234 -9.74 -1.49 -1.58
N ASP A 235 -8.54 -2.01 -1.35
CA ASP A 235 -7.40 -1.98 -2.29
C ASP A 235 -7.71 -2.68 -3.64
N GLU A 236 -8.81 -3.45 -3.77
CA GLU A 236 -9.26 -4.04 -5.05
C GLU A 236 -10.34 -3.23 -5.78
N SER A 237 -11.07 -2.35 -5.09
CA SER A 237 -12.27 -1.66 -5.59
C SER A 237 -11.97 -0.37 -6.37
N VAL A 238 -10.70 -0.09 -6.60
CA VAL A 238 -10.16 1.24 -6.87
C VAL A 238 -10.15 1.50 -8.38
N LYS A 239 -11.27 2.00 -8.92
CA LYS A 239 -11.39 2.50 -10.32
C LYS A 239 -11.04 3.99 -10.40
N GLY A 240 -10.21 4.39 -11.36
CA GLY A 240 -9.78 5.77 -11.58
C GLY A 240 -8.87 5.84 -12.81
N VAL A 241 -9.11 6.81 -13.68
CA VAL A 241 -8.41 7.00 -14.97
C VAL A 241 -7.25 7.97 -14.76
N GLY A 242 -6.10 7.67 -15.36
CA GLY A 242 -4.86 8.42 -15.18
C GLY A 242 -4.94 9.89 -15.61
N CYS A 243 -4.19 10.72 -14.88
CA CYS A 243 -3.69 12.04 -15.29
C CYS A 243 -2.76 12.60 -14.19
N ILE A 244 -1.46 12.31 -14.24
CA ILE A 244 -0.35 13.29 -14.21
C ILE A 244 0.79 12.65 -14.98
#